data_AF-A0A6I2M0Q2-F1
#
_entry.id   AF-A0A6I2M0Q2-F1
#
_cell.length_a   1.000
_cell.length_b   1.000
_cell.length_c   1.000
_cell.angle_alpha   90.00
_cell.angle_beta   90.00
_cell.angle_gamma   90.00
#
_symmetry.space_group_name_H-M   'P 1'
#
loop_
_entity.id
_entity.type
_entity.pdbx_description
1 polymer ?
#
loop_
_entity_poly.entity_id
_entity_poly.type
_entity_poly.pdbx_seq_one_letter_code
_entity_poly.pdbx_strand_id
1 'polypeptide(L)'
;MTMIRRSAETLNVHRRNASGRRALRSDALGRDCTTYFIDPSRNLDPDQRDRARKLIRAKMAERVAAAKVAIDQTHRRRAATTRGEREAIAILDRVRAWAGGDYHALEWYQSMPIAALGCRTGEALVEADESAALNDYLDRLALGAYA
;
A
#
# COMPACT_ATOMS: atom_id res chain seq x y z
N MET A 1 16.73 67.73 -31.31
CA MET A 1 17.68 68.28 -32.31
C MET A 1 19.03 67.59 -32.11
N THR A 2 19.57 66.95 -33.16
CA THR A 2 20.96 66.43 -33.31
C THR A 2 21.37 65.29 -32.35
N MET A 3 21.31 63.99 -32.68
CA MET A 3 21.91 63.20 -33.79
C MET A 3 23.44 63.04 -33.64
N ILE A 4 23.96 61.85 -34.04
CA ILE A 4 25.36 61.51 -34.48
C ILE A 4 26.22 60.84 -33.37
N ARG A 5 26.91 59.69 -33.52
CA ARG A 5 27.25 58.76 -34.64
C ARG A 5 28.00 57.51 -34.08
N ARG A 6 28.04 56.43 -34.89
CA ARG A 6 29.18 55.47 -35.09
C ARG A 6 29.60 54.61 -33.89
N SER A 7 30.19 53.43 -34.00
CA SER A 7 30.70 52.58 -35.09
C SER A 7 30.94 51.20 -34.44
N ALA A 8 30.57 50.12 -35.11
CA ALA A 8 31.48 49.16 -35.74
C ALA A 8 32.29 48.26 -34.78
N GLU A 9 32.04 46.96 -34.94
CA GLU A 9 33.00 45.85 -34.93
C GLU A 9 34.04 45.76 -33.80
N THR A 10 33.94 44.68 -33.01
CA THR A 10 35.10 43.81 -32.81
C THR A 10 34.68 42.34 -32.70
N LEU A 11 35.19 41.56 -33.65
CA LEU A 11 35.76 40.21 -33.50
C LEU A 11 34.96 39.10 -32.79
N ASN A 12 34.35 38.27 -33.64
CA ASN A 12 34.77 36.89 -33.91
C ASN A 12 35.41 36.12 -32.73
N VAL A 13 34.60 35.30 -32.05
CA VAL A 13 35.11 34.12 -31.34
C VAL A 13 34.64 32.87 -32.07
N HIS A 14 35.51 32.39 -32.95
CA HIS A 14 35.51 31.01 -33.40
C HIS A 14 35.66 30.07 -32.19
N ARG A 15 34.60 29.33 -31.85
CA ARG A 15 34.76 28.03 -31.21
C ARG A 15 33.87 27.00 -31.89
N ARG A 16 34.55 26.20 -32.72
CA ARG A 16 34.08 25.00 -33.42
C ARG A 16 33.52 23.99 -32.41
N ASN A 17 32.23 23.70 -32.50
CA ASN A 17 31.69 22.42 -32.02
C ASN A 17 31.03 21.73 -33.22
N ALA A 18 31.87 21.00 -33.95
CA ALA A 18 31.44 20.05 -34.97
C ALA A 18 30.83 18.83 -34.28
N SER A 19 29.50 18.80 -34.16
CA SER A 19 28.76 17.56 -33.94
C SER A 19 27.85 17.38 -35.15
N GLY A 20 28.40 16.66 -36.13
CA GLY A 20 27.73 16.31 -37.37
C GLY A 20 26.40 15.61 -37.09
N ARG A 21 25.30 16.34 -37.28
CA ARG A 21 23.99 15.73 -37.45
C ARG A 21 23.95 15.12 -38.85
N ARG A 22 24.42 13.87 -38.96
CA ARG A 22 24.13 13.07 -40.14
C ARG A 22 22.65 12.70 -40.06
N ALA A 23 21.82 13.49 -40.74
CA ALA A 23 20.45 13.13 -41.05
C ALA A 23 20.48 11.86 -41.92
N LEU A 24 20.31 10.70 -41.30
CA LEU A 24 20.05 9.47 -42.03
C LEU A 24 18.59 9.50 -42.45
N ARG A 25 18.41 9.69 -43.76
CA ARG A 25 17.18 9.45 -44.51
C ARG A 25 16.57 8.12 -44.08
N SER A 26 15.35 8.18 -43.58
CA SER A 26 14.49 7.03 -43.34
C SER A 26 13.53 6.92 -44.52
N ASP A 27 13.92 6.14 -45.53
CA ASP A 27 13.00 5.55 -46.48
C ASP A 27 13.34 4.07 -46.60
N ALA A 28 12.43 3.24 -46.07
CA ALA A 28 11.96 1.98 -46.65
C ALA A 28 11.57 0.98 -45.55
N LEU A 29 10.26 0.74 -45.50
CA LEU A 29 9.63 -0.58 -45.34
C LEU A 29 9.74 -1.28 -43.98
N GLY A 30 8.62 -1.20 -43.24
CA GLY A 30 7.78 -2.39 -43.08
C GLY A 30 8.01 -3.23 -41.83
N ARG A 31 7.34 -2.86 -40.72
CA ARG A 31 7.31 -3.56 -39.42
C ARG A 31 8.72 -3.72 -38.85
N ASP A 32 8.93 -3.27 -37.63
CA ASP A 32 9.51 -4.14 -36.62
C ASP A 32 9.39 -3.45 -35.27
N CYS A 33 9.04 -4.29 -34.30
CA CYS A 33 9.09 -4.02 -32.89
C CYS A 33 10.32 -3.18 -32.56
N THR A 34 10.10 -2.08 -31.83
CA THR A 34 11.11 -1.19 -31.29
C THR A 34 12.15 -1.99 -30.50
N THR A 35 13.15 -2.54 -31.20
CA THR A 35 14.36 -3.09 -30.61
C THR A 35 15.10 -1.88 -30.08
N TYR A 36 14.80 -1.55 -28.83
CA TYR A 36 15.70 -0.80 -27.97
C TYR A 36 17.08 -1.43 -28.17
N PHE A 37 17.93 -0.73 -28.91
CA PHE A 37 19.30 -1.14 -29.18
C PHE A 37 19.97 -1.28 -27.81
N ILE A 38 20.07 -2.51 -27.31
CA ILE A 38 20.84 -2.80 -26.11
C ILE A 38 22.28 -2.58 -26.53
N ASP A 39 22.84 -1.45 -26.13
CA ASP A 39 24.28 -1.23 -26.24
C ASP A 39 24.97 -2.38 -25.49
N PRO A 40 25.86 -3.16 -26.14
CA PRO A 40 26.59 -4.24 -25.49
C PRO A 40 27.53 -3.72 -24.40
N SER A 41 27.81 -2.42 -24.38
CA SER A 41 28.40 -1.75 -23.23
C SER A 41 27.29 -1.45 -22.24
N ARG A 42 27.12 -2.35 -21.28
CA ARG A 42 26.25 -2.25 -20.09
C ARG A 42 26.59 -1.06 -19.16
N ASN A 43 27.12 0.04 -19.69
CA ASN A 43 27.43 1.27 -19.00
C ASN A 43 26.28 2.26 -19.24
N LEU A 44 25.27 2.16 -18.39
CA LEU A 44 24.44 3.33 -18.11
C LEU A 44 25.38 4.44 -17.62
N ASP A 45 25.31 5.62 -18.24
CA ASP A 45 25.99 6.81 -17.75
C ASP A 45 25.72 6.98 -16.23
N PRO A 46 26.72 7.32 -15.40
CA PRO A 46 26.56 7.42 -13.94
C PRO A 46 25.39 8.33 -13.55
N ASP A 47 25.14 9.42 -14.28
CA ASP A 47 24.02 10.32 -14.00
C ASP A 47 22.68 9.63 -14.27
N GLN A 48 22.59 8.80 -15.32
CA GLN A 48 21.38 8.03 -15.63
C GLN A 48 21.10 6.94 -14.58
N ARG A 49 22.15 6.25 -14.08
CA ARG A 49 21.99 5.28 -12.99
C ARG A 49 21.48 5.94 -11.72
N ASP A 50 22.03 7.10 -11.38
CA ASP A 50 21.62 7.83 -10.20
C ASP A 50 20.20 8.36 -10.31
N ARG A 51 19.79 8.83 -11.49
CA ARG A 51 18.40 9.22 -11.77
C ARG A 51 17.45 8.04 -11.61
N ALA A 52 17.74 6.90 -12.24
CA ALA A 52 16.92 5.69 -12.13
C ALA A 52 16.80 5.21 -10.68
N ARG A 53 17.92 5.21 -9.94
CA ARG A 53 17.97 4.84 -8.52
C ARG A 53 17.13 5.78 -7.64
N LYS A 54 17.21 7.09 -7.87
CA LYS A 54 16.38 8.09 -7.17
C LYS A 54 14.89 7.88 -7.44
N LEU A 55 14.51 7.61 -8.69
CA LEU A 55 13.13 7.35 -9.07
C LEU A 55 12.57 6.09 -8.39
N ILE A 56 13.32 4.99 -8.39
CA ILE A 56 12.91 3.74 -7.74
C ILE A 56 12.73 3.96 -6.24
N ARG A 57 13.66 4.66 -5.58
CA ARG A 57 13.51 5.00 -4.15
C ARG A 57 12.29 5.87 -3.88
N ALA A 58 12.03 6.86 -4.73
CA ALA A 58 10.85 7.71 -4.60
C ALA A 58 9.56 6.90 -4.71
N LYS A 59 9.49 5.98 -5.67
CA LYS A 59 8.34 5.08 -5.85
C LYS A 59 8.16 4.08 -4.69
N MET A 60 9.26 3.55 -4.16
CA MET A 60 9.19 2.71 -2.96
C MET A 60 8.72 3.51 -1.74
N ALA A 61 9.22 4.73 -1.55
CA ALA A 61 8.79 5.61 -0.47
C ALA A 61 7.31 5.98 -0.59
N GLU A 62 6.81 6.25 -1.80
CA GLU A 62 5.39 6.49 -2.08
C GLU A 62 4.52 5.30 -1.65
N ARG A 63 4.94 4.07 -1.99
CA ARG A 63 4.21 2.84 -1.60
C ARG A 63 4.23 2.61 -0.09
N VAL A 64 5.38 2.85 0.57
CA VAL A 64 5.50 2.73 2.03
C VAL A 64 4.64 3.79 2.73
N ALA A 65 4.62 5.03 2.23
CA ALA A 65 3.77 6.08 2.76
C ALA A 65 2.27 5.74 2.60
N ALA A 66 1.86 5.24 1.42
CA ALA A 66 0.50 4.78 1.20
C ALA A 66 0.10 3.63 2.15
N ALA A 67 1.00 2.66 2.38
CA ALA A 67 0.77 1.58 3.33
C ALA A 67 0.60 2.10 4.77
N LYS A 68 1.42 3.08 5.19
CA LYS A 68 1.27 3.71 6.52
C LYS A 68 -0.08 4.41 6.68
N VAL A 69 -0.52 5.15 5.66
CA VAL A 69 -1.84 5.82 5.69
C VAL A 69 -2.98 4.80 5.77
N ALA A 70 -2.88 3.69 5.03
CA ALA A 70 -3.87 2.63 5.10
C ALA A 70 -3.93 1.98 6.49
N ILE A 71 -2.78 1.66 7.08
CA ILE A 71 -2.69 1.12 8.45
C ILE A 71 -3.29 2.11 9.45
N ASP A 72 -2.93 3.39 9.37
CA ASP A 72 -3.46 4.43 10.24
C ASP A 72 -4.99 4.60 10.09
N GLN A 73 -5.51 4.52 8.86
CA GLN A 73 -6.95 4.52 8.61
C GLN A 73 -7.63 3.29 9.23
N THR A 74 -7.04 2.10 9.15
CA THR A 74 -7.55 0.90 9.82
C THR A 74 -7.53 1.06 11.34
N HIS A 75 -6.44 1.59 11.92
CA HIS A 75 -6.36 1.89 13.35
C HIS A 75 -7.41 2.91 13.77
N ARG A 76 -7.63 3.98 12.99
CA ARG A 76 -8.68 4.97 13.26
C ARG A 76 -10.08 4.37 13.16
N ARG A 77 -10.35 3.51 12.18
CA ARG A 77 -11.63 2.79 12.08
C ARG A 77 -11.84 1.89 13.28
N ARG A 78 -10.83 1.11 13.66
CA ARG A 78 -10.84 0.31 14.90
C ARG A 78 -11.03 1.19 16.13
N ALA A 79 -10.39 2.35 16.21
CA ALA A 79 -10.54 3.31 17.29
C ALA A 79 -11.91 4.03 17.29
N ALA A 80 -12.60 4.05 16.14
CA ALA A 80 -13.94 4.60 15.99
C ALA A 80 -15.05 3.55 16.19
N THR A 81 -14.76 2.24 16.14
CA THR A 81 -15.75 1.21 16.42
C THR A 81 -16.19 1.27 17.88
N THR A 82 -17.44 0.92 18.14
CA THR A 82 -17.98 0.85 19.49
C THR A 82 -17.29 -0.27 20.29
N ARG A 83 -17.32 -0.18 21.62
CA ARG A 83 -16.75 -1.24 22.49
C ARG A 83 -17.36 -2.60 22.16
N GLY A 84 -18.69 -2.68 22.02
CA GLY A 84 -19.39 -3.90 21.67
C GLY A 84 -18.92 -4.50 20.34
N GLU A 85 -18.72 -3.69 19.30
CA GLU A 85 -18.22 -4.18 18.00
C GLU A 85 -16.80 -4.75 18.11
N ARG A 86 -15.92 -4.14 18.93
CA ARG A 86 -14.56 -4.67 19.17
C ARG A 86 -14.60 -6.01 19.90
N GLU A 87 -15.43 -6.10 20.93
CA GLU A 87 -15.61 -7.33 21.71
C GLU A 87 -16.17 -8.44 20.84
N ALA A 88 -17.17 -8.16 20.00
CA ALA A 88 -17.74 -9.12 19.05
C ALA A 88 -16.68 -9.67 18.09
N ILE A 89 -15.86 -8.80 17.48
CA ILE A 89 -14.78 -9.24 16.58
C ILE A 89 -13.76 -10.10 17.32
N ALA A 90 -13.36 -9.71 18.53
CA ALA A 90 -12.41 -10.48 19.34
C ALA A 90 -12.94 -11.88 19.69
N ILE A 91 -14.22 -11.99 20.02
CA ILE A 91 -14.90 -13.27 20.29
C ILE A 91 -14.95 -14.12 19.02
N LEU A 92 -15.35 -13.55 17.88
CA LEU A 92 -15.40 -14.28 16.60
C LEU A 92 -14.04 -14.83 16.19
N ASP A 93 -12.98 -14.02 16.29
CA ASP A 93 -11.61 -14.44 15.97
C ASP A 93 -11.15 -15.62 16.84
N ARG A 94 -11.52 -15.61 18.13
CA ARG A 94 -11.22 -16.70 19.05
C ARG A 94 -12.02 -17.96 18.72
N VAL A 95 -13.29 -17.78 18.35
CA VAL A 95 -14.20 -18.91 18.10
C VAL A 95 -13.93 -19.59 16.76
N ARG A 96 -13.44 -18.84 15.78
CA ARG A 96 -13.11 -19.30 14.44
C ARG A 96 -12.31 -20.60 14.38
N ALA A 97 -11.31 -20.75 15.25
CA ALA A 97 -10.41 -21.90 15.23
C ALA A 97 -11.11 -23.23 15.53
N TRP A 98 -12.12 -23.24 16.41
CA TRP A 98 -12.85 -24.44 16.81
C TRP A 98 -14.24 -24.54 16.16
N ALA A 99 -14.82 -23.43 15.71
CA ALA A 99 -16.03 -23.43 14.89
C ALA A 99 -15.78 -23.88 13.43
N GLY A 100 -14.54 -23.89 12.96
CA GLY A 100 -14.19 -24.39 11.62
C GLY A 100 -14.37 -23.35 10.50
N GLY A 101 -14.42 -22.05 10.83
CA GLY A 101 -14.46 -20.97 9.85
C GLY A 101 -15.23 -19.73 10.32
N ASP A 102 -15.16 -18.67 9.53
CA ASP A 102 -15.80 -17.38 9.86
C ASP A 102 -17.32 -17.50 9.89
N TYR A 103 -17.90 -18.23 8.93
CA TYR A 103 -19.35 -18.44 8.86
C TYR A 103 -19.89 -19.18 10.07
N HIS A 104 -19.24 -20.29 10.45
CA HIS A 104 -19.65 -21.09 11.61
C HIS A 104 -19.43 -20.35 12.94
N ALA A 105 -18.39 -19.52 13.04
CA ALA A 105 -18.18 -18.67 14.21
C ALA A 105 -19.32 -17.64 14.36
N LEU A 106 -19.77 -17.05 13.25
CA LEU A 106 -20.90 -16.12 13.25
C LEU A 106 -22.22 -16.83 13.59
N GLU A 107 -22.46 -17.99 13.00
CA GLU A 107 -23.63 -18.83 13.30
C GLU A 107 -23.70 -19.19 14.79
N TRP A 108 -22.56 -19.59 15.36
CA TRP A 108 -22.41 -19.85 16.79
C TRP A 108 -22.73 -18.61 17.63
N TYR A 109 -22.15 -17.46 17.27
CA TYR A 109 -22.30 -16.21 18.02
C TYR A 109 -23.75 -15.72 18.07
N GLN A 110 -24.50 -15.87 16.98
CA GLN A 110 -25.88 -15.40 16.83
C GLN A 110 -26.91 -16.43 17.31
N SER A 111 -26.65 -17.72 17.13
CA SER A 111 -27.68 -18.76 17.27
C SER A 111 -27.44 -19.73 18.42
N MET A 112 -26.24 -19.82 18.99
CA MET A 112 -25.96 -20.80 20.04
C MET A 112 -26.21 -20.21 21.45
N PRO A 113 -27.22 -20.71 22.19
CA PRO A 113 -27.45 -20.30 23.57
C PRO A 113 -26.41 -20.96 24.50
N ILE A 114 -25.83 -20.17 25.40
CA ILE A 114 -24.83 -20.63 26.36
C ILE A 114 -25.51 -20.91 27.69
N ALA A 115 -25.69 -22.20 28.03
CA ALA A 115 -26.39 -22.62 29.24
C ALA A 115 -25.79 -22.04 30.54
N ALA A 116 -24.45 -21.96 30.62
CA ALA A 116 -23.74 -21.40 31.77
C ALA A 116 -23.97 -19.89 31.98
N LEU A 117 -24.49 -19.19 30.98
CA LEU A 117 -24.72 -17.74 30.97
C LEU A 117 -26.22 -17.41 30.80
N GLY A 118 -27.09 -18.27 31.34
CA GLY A 118 -28.54 -18.05 31.35
C GLY A 118 -29.21 -18.29 29.99
N CYS A 119 -28.65 -19.18 29.16
CA CYS A 119 -29.16 -19.50 27.81
C CYS A 119 -29.19 -18.30 26.86
N ARG A 120 -28.31 -17.32 27.09
CA ARG A 120 -28.15 -16.16 26.21
C ARG A 120 -27.17 -16.47 25.08
N THR A 121 -27.36 -15.82 23.93
CA THR A 121 -26.43 -15.90 22.79
C THR A 121 -25.23 -15.00 23.04
N GLY A 122 -24.13 -15.24 22.29
CA GLY A 122 -22.94 -14.39 22.36
C GLY A 122 -23.27 -12.94 22.03
N GLU A 123 -24.12 -12.72 21.03
CA GLU A 123 -24.64 -11.41 20.63
C GLU A 123 -25.36 -10.69 21.77
N ALA A 124 -26.31 -11.36 22.42
CA ALA A 124 -27.07 -10.78 23.52
C ALA A 124 -26.22 -10.43 24.74
N LEU A 125 -25.08 -11.10 24.95
CA LEU A 125 -24.15 -10.81 26.04
C LEU A 125 -23.27 -9.59 25.72
N VAL A 126 -22.83 -9.44 24.48
CA VAL A 126 -22.03 -8.29 24.03
C VAL A 126 -22.89 -7.01 24.03
N GLU A 127 -24.16 -7.11 23.62
CA GLU A 127 -25.09 -5.98 23.67
C GLU A 127 -25.39 -5.51 25.11
N ALA A 128 -25.32 -6.41 26.09
CA ALA A 128 -25.54 -6.10 27.50
C ALA A 128 -24.27 -5.67 28.26
N ASP A 129 -23.14 -5.47 27.58
CA ASP A 129 -21.82 -5.16 28.17
C ASP A 129 -21.31 -6.27 29.13
N GLU A 130 -21.83 -7.50 29.01
CA GLU A 130 -21.45 -8.69 29.79
C GLU A 130 -20.37 -9.53 29.07
N SER A 131 -19.61 -8.94 28.15
CA SER A 131 -18.59 -9.65 27.36
C SER A 131 -17.47 -10.24 28.22
N ALA A 132 -17.22 -9.68 29.41
CA ALA A 132 -16.24 -10.23 30.35
C ALA A 132 -16.60 -11.65 30.82
N ALA A 133 -17.87 -11.88 31.18
CA ALA A 133 -18.33 -13.20 31.62
C ALA A 133 -18.26 -14.23 30.49
N LEU A 134 -18.53 -13.80 29.25
CA LEU A 134 -18.38 -14.62 28.06
C LEU A 134 -16.92 -14.99 27.80
N ASN A 135 -15.99 -14.04 27.91
CA ASN A 135 -14.56 -14.30 27.76
C ASN A 135 -14.05 -15.28 28.84
N ASP A 136 -14.42 -15.09 30.10
CA ASP A 136 -14.05 -16.00 31.19
C ASP A 136 -14.59 -17.42 30.96
N TYR A 137 -15.78 -17.55 30.37
CA TYR A 137 -16.34 -18.84 29.96
C TYR A 137 -15.52 -19.47 28.84
N LEU A 138 -15.16 -18.70 27.81
CA LEU A 138 -14.33 -19.17 26.69
C LEU A 138 -12.90 -19.52 27.12
N ASP A 139 -12.34 -18.82 28.11
CA ASP A 139 -11.06 -19.16 28.73
C ASP A 139 -11.11 -20.51 29.43
N ARG A 140 -12.16 -20.74 30.24
CA ARG A 140 -12.39 -22.04 30.89
C ARG A 140 -12.59 -23.18 29.88
N LEU A 141 -13.33 -22.90 28.81
CA LEU A 141 -13.54 -23.85 27.72
C LEU A 141 -12.21 -24.23 27.04
N ALA A 142 -11.35 -23.24 26.78
CA ALA A 142 -10.03 -23.46 26.17
C ALA A 142 -9.08 -24.27 27.07
N LEU A 143 -9.23 -24.16 28.39
CA LEU A 143 -8.49 -24.97 29.37
C LEU A 143 -9.00 -26.42 29.48
N GLY A 144 -10.08 -26.77 28.77
CA GLY A 144 -10.69 -28.11 28.83
C GLY A 144 -11.46 -28.36 30.13
N ALA A 145 -11.81 -27.30 30.87
CA ALA A 145 -12.60 -27.40 32.09
C ALA A 145 -14.08 -27.63 31.74
N TYR A 146 -14.42 -28.87 31.39
CA TYR A 146 -15.80 -29.34 31.42
C TYR A 146 -16.08 -29.92 32.82
N ALA A 147 -16.97 -29.26 33.55
CA ALA A 147 -17.59 -29.76 34.78
C ALA A 147 -18.94 -30.42 34.44
#